data_AF-A0A5Q3QCR5-F1
#
_entry.id   AF-A0A5Q3QCR5-F1
#
_cell.length_a   1.000
_cell.length_b   1.000
_cell.length_c   1.000
_cell.angle_alpha   90.00
_cell.angle_beta   90.00
_cell.angle_gamma   90.00
#
_symmetry.space_group_name_H-M   'P 1'
#
loop_
_entity.id
_entity.type
_entity.pdbx_description
1 polymer ?
#
loop_
_entity_poly.entity_id
_entity_poly.type
_entity_poly.pdbx_seq_one_letter_code
_entity_poly.pdbx_strand_id
1 'polypeptide(L)'
;MLGLTALLPVTAVLACTADEQPPDPLQALARTARADAVLAELAAELGVGQAPELVRVRRAHADALQREIDRIDPPDEDDPRPRDPQPSQRPSSAPEATTALTEALRSAGRQAADQVPRLPAHRAGLVGSVSASCASLLEVLA
;
A
#
# COMPACT_ATOMS: atom_id res chain seq x y z
N MET A 1 -13.32 -57.71 37.78
CA MET A 1 -12.77 -56.39 38.11
C MET A 1 -12.47 -55.66 36.82
N LEU A 2 -13.07 -54.47 36.66
CA LEU A 2 -13.03 -53.61 35.48
C LEU A 2 -11.67 -52.90 35.42
N GLY A 3 -10.90 -53.08 34.34
CA GLY A 3 -9.62 -52.40 34.11
C GLY A 3 -9.80 -51.23 33.15
N LEU A 4 -9.73 -50.00 33.66
CA LEU A 4 -9.91 -48.75 32.94
C LEU A 4 -8.56 -48.30 32.36
N THR A 5 -8.32 -48.52 31.06
CA THR A 5 -7.15 -47.99 30.35
C THR A 5 -7.43 -46.54 29.93
N ALA A 6 -6.80 -45.60 30.62
CA ALA A 6 -6.80 -44.19 30.26
C ALA A 6 -5.92 -43.94 29.02
N LEU A 7 -6.53 -43.60 27.88
CA LEU A 7 -5.83 -43.00 26.76
C LEU A 7 -5.61 -41.52 27.08
N LEU A 8 -4.36 -41.13 27.33
CA LEU A 8 -3.92 -39.74 27.33
C LEU A 8 -3.85 -39.26 25.87
N PRO A 9 -4.52 -38.16 25.48
CA PRO A 9 -4.29 -37.56 24.18
C PRO A 9 -2.89 -36.92 24.17
N VAL A 10 -2.01 -37.44 23.33
CA VAL A 10 -0.78 -36.75 22.95
C VAL A 10 -1.22 -35.53 22.14
N THR A 11 -1.35 -34.38 22.80
CA THR A 11 -1.45 -33.10 22.12
C THR A 11 -0.09 -32.85 21.45
N ALA A 12 0.00 -33.22 20.17
CA ALA A 12 1.07 -32.76 19.31
C ALA A 12 0.98 -31.23 19.26
N VAL A 13 1.83 -30.57 20.04
CA VAL A 13 2.13 -29.15 19.84
C VAL A 13 2.85 -29.11 18.49
N LEU A 14 2.10 -28.77 17.44
CA LEU A 14 2.68 -28.33 16.19
C LEU A 14 3.46 -27.06 16.53
N ALA A 15 4.76 -27.22 16.78
CA ALA A 15 5.68 -26.11 16.77
C ALA A 15 5.56 -25.48 15.39
N CYS A 16 4.93 -24.31 15.31
CA CYS A 16 5.03 -23.45 14.13
C CYS A 16 6.51 -23.19 13.92
N THR A 17 7.11 -23.88 12.96
CA THR A 17 8.28 -23.35 12.29
C THR A 17 7.83 -22.02 11.71
N ALA A 18 8.46 -20.93 12.13
CA ALA A 18 8.25 -19.63 11.51
C ALA A 18 8.78 -19.73 10.08
N ASP A 19 7.96 -20.23 9.17
CA ASP A 19 8.15 -20.00 7.75
C ASP A 19 8.07 -18.49 7.56
N GLU A 20 9.11 -17.89 6.97
CA GLU A 20 9.09 -16.48 6.56
C GLU A 20 7.89 -16.27 5.64
N GLN A 21 6.81 -15.72 6.22
CA GLN A 21 5.61 -15.38 5.47
C GLN A 21 6.03 -14.38 4.37
N PRO A 22 5.67 -14.62 3.10
CA PRO A 22 5.96 -13.65 2.06
C PRO A 22 5.33 -12.29 2.41
N PRO A 23 5.97 -11.17 2.05
CA PRO A 23 5.48 -9.85 2.39
C PRO A 23 4.08 -9.63 1.84
N ASP A 24 3.23 -8.92 2.59
CA ASP A 24 1.86 -8.63 2.17
C ASP A 24 1.86 -7.91 0.80
N PRO A 25 1.09 -8.39 -0.19
CA PRO A 25 1.10 -7.83 -1.55
C PRO A 25 0.69 -6.35 -1.61
N LEU A 26 -0.03 -5.82 -0.60
CA LEU A 26 -0.42 -4.42 -0.52
C LEU A 26 0.73 -3.50 -0.08
N GLN A 27 1.81 -4.03 0.50
CA GLN A 27 2.93 -3.21 0.98
C GLN A 27 3.58 -2.40 -0.15
N ALA A 28 3.72 -3.00 -1.34
CA ALA A 28 4.25 -2.31 -2.50
C ALA A 28 3.34 -1.13 -2.91
N LEU A 29 2.02 -1.33 -2.94
CA LEU A 29 1.06 -0.29 -3.28
C LEU A 29 1.06 0.84 -2.24
N ALA A 30 1.15 0.52 -0.94
CA ALA A 30 1.21 1.51 0.12
C ALA A 30 2.48 2.38 0.02
N ARG A 31 3.63 1.77 -0.26
CA ARG A 31 4.89 2.50 -0.52
C ARG A 31 4.81 3.38 -1.76
N THR A 32 4.28 2.87 -2.87
CA THR A 32 4.04 3.66 -4.10
C THR A 32 3.18 4.87 -3.79
N ALA A 33 2.09 4.70 -3.04
CA ALA A 33 1.20 5.81 -2.68
C ALA A 33 1.87 6.88 -1.82
N ARG A 34 2.76 6.51 -0.89
CA ARG A 34 3.58 7.48 -0.14
C ARG A 34 4.56 8.21 -1.05
N ALA A 35 5.23 7.50 -1.95
CA ALA A 35 6.15 8.10 -2.91
C ALA A 35 5.45 9.13 -3.81
N ASP A 36 4.27 8.79 -4.33
CA ASP A 36 3.48 9.69 -5.15
C ASP A 36 3.02 10.93 -4.37
N ALA A 37 2.67 10.76 -3.09
CA ALA A 37 2.30 11.88 -2.23
C ALA A 37 3.49 12.82 -2.01
N VAL A 38 4.69 12.30 -1.74
CA VAL A 38 5.91 13.11 -1.63
C VAL A 38 6.22 13.81 -2.95
N LEU A 39 6.08 13.13 -4.10
CA LEU A 39 6.25 13.76 -5.40
C LEU A 39 5.24 14.90 -5.63
N ALA A 40 4.00 14.73 -5.17
CA ALA A 40 2.98 15.77 -5.23
C ALA A 40 3.29 16.94 -4.28
N GLU A 41 3.87 16.70 -3.10
CA GLU A 41 4.36 17.76 -2.21
C GLU A 41 5.42 18.62 -2.92
N LEU A 42 6.37 17.97 -3.59
CA LEU A 42 7.39 18.64 -4.40
C LEU A 42 6.79 19.44 -5.57
N ALA A 43 5.79 18.87 -6.24
CA ALA A 43 5.10 19.55 -7.32
C ALA A 43 4.34 20.80 -6.83
N ALA A 44 3.77 20.74 -5.63
CA ALA A 44 3.09 21.88 -5.01
C ALA A 44 4.08 23.02 -4.71
N GLU A 45 5.28 22.72 -4.22
CA GLU A 45 6.35 23.71 -4.04
C GLU A 45 6.78 24.38 -5.35
N LEU A 46 6.70 23.66 -6.47
CA LEU A 46 7.01 24.15 -7.81
C LEU A 46 5.82 24.89 -8.47
N GLY A 47 4.67 24.97 -7.81
CA GLY A 47 3.50 25.72 -8.30
C GLY A 47 2.52 24.92 -9.18
N VAL A 48 2.55 23.59 -9.14
CA VAL A 48 1.54 22.75 -9.82
C VAL A 48 0.22 22.84 -9.07
N GLY A 49 -0.78 23.51 -9.66
CA GLY A 49 -2.01 23.94 -8.96
C GLY A 49 -2.84 22.79 -8.37
N GLN A 50 -2.88 21.64 -9.02
CA GLN A 50 -3.65 20.47 -8.59
C GLN A 50 -2.88 19.60 -7.58
N ALA A 51 -1.59 19.86 -7.36
CA ALA A 51 -0.75 19.00 -6.55
C ALA A 51 -1.21 18.85 -5.07
N PRO A 52 -1.74 19.87 -4.38
CA PRO A 52 -2.25 19.69 -3.01
C PRO A 52 -3.38 18.66 -2.89
N GLU A 53 -4.24 18.56 -3.92
CA GLU A 53 -5.28 17.54 -4.00
C GLU A 53 -4.66 16.14 -4.13
N LEU A 54 -3.66 16.00 -5.00
CA LEU A 54 -2.94 14.75 -5.21
C LEU A 54 -2.25 14.29 -3.92
N VAL A 55 -1.62 15.20 -3.17
CA VAL A 55 -1.05 14.88 -1.84
C VAL A 55 -2.13 14.25 -0.96
N ARG A 56 -3.27 14.92 -0.78
CA ARG A 56 -4.35 14.42 0.08
C ARG A 56 -4.83 13.04 -0.35
N VAL A 57 -5.11 12.86 -1.63
CA VAL A 57 -5.66 11.60 -2.16
C VAL A 57 -4.63 10.47 -2.05
N ARG A 58 -3.37 10.71 -2.41
CA ARG A 58 -2.32 9.67 -2.33
C ARG A 58 -1.97 9.30 -0.89
N ARG A 59 -1.96 10.26 0.05
CA ARG A 59 -1.87 9.98 1.49
C ARG A 59 -3.03 9.11 1.98
N ALA A 60 -4.26 9.45 1.60
CA ALA A 60 -5.44 8.67 1.99
C ALA A 60 -5.39 7.22 1.47
N HIS A 61 -4.90 7.00 0.24
CA HIS A 61 -4.67 5.66 -0.28
C HIS A 61 -3.60 4.90 0.51
N ALA A 62 -2.46 5.54 0.80
CA ALA A 62 -1.39 4.92 1.59
C ALA A 62 -1.91 4.48 2.97
N ASP A 63 -2.69 5.33 3.65
CA ASP A 63 -3.28 5.00 4.94
C ASP A 63 -4.32 3.89 4.85
N ALA A 64 -5.17 3.88 3.83
CA ALA A 64 -6.17 2.84 3.64
C ALA A 64 -5.52 1.47 3.37
N LEU A 65 -4.47 1.45 2.54
CA LEU A 65 -3.70 0.24 2.26
C LEU A 65 -2.96 -0.23 3.51
N GLN A 66 -2.34 0.67 4.26
CA GLN A 66 -1.64 0.32 5.51
C GLN A 66 -2.62 -0.24 6.55
N ARG A 67 -3.78 0.39 6.75
CA ARG A 67 -4.80 -0.14 7.67
C ARG A 67 -5.24 -1.56 7.33
N GLU A 68 -5.31 -1.89 6.04
CA GLU A 68 -5.69 -3.24 5.61
C GLU A 68 -4.56 -4.27 5.77
N ILE A 69 -3.30 -3.82 5.72
CA ILE A 69 -2.12 -4.63 6.10
C ILE A 69 -2.16 -4.88 7.61
N ASP A 70 -2.25 -3.81 8.40
CA ASP A 70 -2.25 -3.85 9.88
C ASP A 70 -3.44 -4.65 10.44
N ARG A 71 -4.55 -4.76 9.70
CA ARG A 71 -5.70 -5.59 10.09
C ARG A 71 -5.36 -7.08 10.08
N ILE A 72 -4.51 -7.52 9.16
CA ILE A 72 -4.09 -8.93 9.05
C ILE A 72 -2.88 -9.21 9.94
N ASP A 73 -1.94 -8.27 9.97
CA ASP A 73 -0.69 -8.38 10.70
C ASP A 73 -0.44 -7.07 11.48
N PRO A 74 -1.03 -6.93 12.68
CA PRO A 74 -0.87 -5.72 13.47
C PRO A 74 0.60 -5.48 13.82
N PRO A 75 1.12 -4.25 13.72
CA PRO A 75 2.48 -3.96 14.14
C PRO A 75 2.65 -4.19 15.64
N ASP A 76 3.85 -4.61 16.04
CA ASP A 76 4.25 -4.60 17.45
C ASP A 76 4.21 -3.17 18.00
N GLU A 77 3.94 -3.00 19.31
CA GLU A 77 3.84 -1.65 19.91
C GLU A 77 5.10 -0.79 19.74
N ASP A 78 6.25 -1.44 19.52
CA ASP A 78 7.55 -0.82 19.29
C ASP A 78 7.92 -0.65 17.79
N ASP A 79 7.07 -1.09 16.85
CA ASP A 79 7.36 -0.94 15.41
C ASP A 79 6.79 0.39 14.87
N PRO A 80 7.66 1.38 14.57
CA PRO A 80 7.19 2.65 14.04
C PRO A 80 6.60 2.46 12.65
N ARG A 81 5.52 3.19 12.35
CA ARG A 81 4.93 3.22 11.00
C ARG A 81 6.01 3.40 9.93
N PRO A 82 5.87 2.73 8.77
CA PRO A 82 6.82 2.87 7.67
C PRO A 82 7.02 4.34 7.30
N ARG A 83 8.27 4.78 7.27
CA ARG A 83 8.64 6.14 6.88
C ARG A 83 8.37 6.38 5.40
N ASP A 84 8.18 7.65 5.06
CA ASP A 84 8.05 8.05 3.67
C ASP A 84 9.34 7.77 2.88
N PRO A 85 9.22 7.30 1.64
CA PRO A 85 10.38 7.10 0.79
C PRO A 85 10.98 8.45 0.41
N GLN A 86 12.31 8.52 0.39
CA GLN A 86 13.01 9.67 -0.17
C GLN A 86 13.04 9.55 -1.70
N PRO A 87 12.67 10.60 -2.44
CA PRO A 87 12.75 10.58 -3.89
C PRO A 87 14.21 10.54 -4.32
N SER A 88 14.53 9.65 -5.27
CA SER A 88 15.88 9.52 -5.82
C SER A 88 16.31 10.74 -6.63
N GLN A 89 15.35 11.43 -7.25
CA GLN A 89 15.54 12.65 -8.01
C GLN A 89 14.37 13.60 -7.73
N ARG A 90 14.68 14.87 -7.44
CA ARG A 90 13.70 15.92 -7.22
C ARG A 90 13.47 16.64 -8.55
N PRO A 91 12.22 16.81 -9.02
CA PRO A 91 11.95 17.63 -10.19
C PRO A 91 12.43 19.06 -9.96
N SER A 92 12.95 19.69 -11.00
CA SER A 92 13.52 21.04 -10.97
C SER A 92 12.55 22.12 -11.46
N SER A 93 11.42 21.73 -12.07
CA SER A 93 10.45 22.65 -12.66
C SER A 93 9.03 22.09 -12.61
N ALA A 94 8.02 22.96 -12.69
CA ALA A 94 6.61 22.55 -12.71
C ALA A 94 6.27 21.60 -13.89
N PRO A 95 6.76 21.79 -15.13
CA PRO A 95 6.52 20.83 -16.22
C PRO A 95 7.14 19.46 -15.96
N GLU A 96 8.35 19.41 -15.40
CA GLU A 96 9.03 18.17 -15.03
C GLU A 96 8.26 17.44 -13.92
N ALA A 97 7.80 18.16 -12.90
CA ALA A 97 6.97 17.62 -11.84
C ALA A 97 5.63 17.08 -12.36
N THR A 98 4.98 17.79 -13.27
CA THR A 98 3.72 17.35 -13.90
C THR A 98 3.91 16.07 -14.72
N THR A 99 5.02 15.99 -15.47
CA THR A 99 5.40 14.78 -16.22
C THR A 99 5.64 13.60 -15.28
N ALA A 100 6.43 13.82 -14.22
CA ALA A 100 6.73 12.80 -13.23
C ALA A 100 5.45 12.30 -12.52
N LEU A 101 4.54 13.20 -12.14
CA LEU A 101 3.25 12.81 -11.54
C LEU A 101 2.38 12.01 -12.50
N THR A 102 2.34 12.40 -13.77
CA THR A 102 1.58 11.68 -14.80
C THR A 102 2.10 10.26 -14.97
N GLU A 103 3.42 10.07 -15.02
CA GLU A 103 4.04 8.76 -15.13
C GLU A 103 3.82 7.92 -13.87
N ALA A 104 3.98 8.53 -12.70
CA ALA A 104 3.77 7.88 -11.40
C ALA A 104 2.32 7.37 -11.26
N LEU A 105 1.32 8.22 -11.55
CA LEU A 105 -0.10 7.83 -11.46
C LEU A 105 -0.47 6.75 -12.47
N ARG A 106 0.05 6.81 -13.71
CA ARG A 106 -0.15 5.73 -14.70
C ARG A 106 0.45 4.40 -14.22
N SER A 107 1.65 4.45 -13.66
CA SER A 107 2.33 3.27 -13.12
C SER A 107 1.56 2.69 -11.93
N ALA A 108 1.21 3.53 -10.96
CA ALA A 108 0.45 3.14 -9.77
C ALA A 108 -0.93 2.57 -10.11
N GLY A 109 -1.65 3.19 -11.05
CA GLY A 109 -2.96 2.73 -11.50
C GLY A 109 -2.90 1.32 -12.12
N ARG A 110 -1.89 1.05 -12.97
CA ARG A 110 -1.65 -0.29 -13.52
C ARG A 110 -1.23 -1.29 -12.46
N GLN A 111 -0.26 -0.92 -11.61
CA GLN A 111 0.20 -1.78 -10.51
C GLN A 111 -0.96 -2.22 -9.62
N ALA A 112 -1.88 -1.32 -9.28
CA ALA A 112 -3.08 -1.64 -8.54
C ALA A 112 -4.02 -2.57 -9.34
N ALA A 113 -4.34 -2.23 -10.59
CA ALA A 113 -5.22 -3.05 -11.43
C ALA A 113 -4.73 -4.50 -11.58
N ASP A 114 -3.42 -4.70 -11.76
CA ASP A 114 -2.81 -6.02 -11.93
C ASP A 114 -2.91 -6.91 -10.67
N GLN A 115 -3.10 -6.32 -9.49
CA GLN A 115 -3.27 -7.06 -8.23
C GLN A 115 -4.71 -7.52 -8.00
N VAL A 116 -5.71 -6.79 -8.51
CA VAL A 116 -7.14 -7.08 -8.31
C VAL A 116 -7.51 -8.56 -8.49
N PRO A 117 -7.14 -9.26 -9.59
CA PRO A 117 -7.55 -10.65 -9.80
C PRO A 117 -6.89 -11.65 -8.84
N ARG A 118 -5.89 -11.24 -8.07
CA ARG A 118 -5.12 -12.10 -7.15
C ARG A 118 -5.51 -11.90 -5.69
N LEU A 119 -6.39 -10.94 -5.41
CA LEU A 119 -6.76 -10.54 -4.06
C LEU A 119 -8.14 -11.09 -3.64
N PRO A 120 -8.34 -11.38 -2.35
CA PRO A 120 -9.68 -11.60 -1.82
C PRO A 120 -10.61 -10.41 -2.13
N ALA A 121 -11.91 -10.66 -2.31
CA ALA A 121 -12.87 -9.65 -2.77
C ALA A 121 -12.84 -8.33 -1.97
N HIS A 122 -12.67 -8.38 -0.65
CA HIS A 122 -12.60 -7.19 0.20
C HIS A 122 -11.36 -6.30 -0.10
N ARG A 123 -10.21 -6.92 -0.39
CA ARG A 123 -8.99 -6.20 -0.81
C ARG A 123 -9.04 -5.81 -2.28
N ALA A 124 -9.66 -6.62 -3.13
CA ALA A 124 -9.85 -6.31 -4.54
C ALA A 124 -10.66 -5.02 -4.74
N GLY A 125 -11.73 -4.81 -3.94
CA GLY A 125 -12.49 -3.55 -3.96
C GLY A 125 -11.67 -2.32 -3.55
N LEU A 126 -10.87 -2.45 -2.48
CA LEU A 126 -9.94 -1.40 -2.05
C LEU A 126 -8.90 -1.06 -3.13
N VAL A 127 -8.26 -2.06 -3.70
CA VAL A 127 -7.21 -1.85 -4.71
C VAL A 127 -7.80 -1.37 -6.04
N GLY A 128 -8.99 -1.85 -6.41
CA GLY A 128 -9.73 -1.35 -7.58
C GLY A 128 -10.08 0.12 -7.46
N SER A 129 -10.48 0.60 -6.27
CA SER A 129 -10.76 2.03 -6.05
C SER A 129 -9.50 2.89 -6.13
N VAL A 130 -8.35 2.39 -5.65
CA VAL A 130 -7.05 3.05 -5.82
C VAL A 130 -6.70 3.19 -7.31
N SER A 131 -6.89 2.13 -8.11
CA SER A 131 -6.64 2.16 -9.55
C SER A 131 -7.53 3.18 -10.26
N ALA A 132 -8.85 3.16 -9.98
CA ALA A 132 -9.80 4.11 -10.54
C ALA A 132 -9.47 5.56 -10.15
N SER A 133 -9.09 5.81 -8.90
CA SER A 133 -8.70 7.13 -8.43
C SER A 133 -7.44 7.65 -9.12
N CYS A 134 -6.43 6.79 -9.36
CA CYS A 134 -5.27 7.15 -10.17
C CYS A 134 -5.66 7.59 -11.60
N ALA A 135 -6.63 6.92 -12.22
CA ALA A 135 -7.15 7.35 -13.52
C ALA A 135 -7.86 8.71 -13.43
N SER A 136 -8.70 8.94 -12.42
CA SER A 136 -9.36 10.24 -12.22
C SER A 136 -8.36 11.38 -11.98
N LEU A 137 -7.29 11.14 -11.23
CA LEU A 137 -6.24 12.14 -10.99
C LEU A 137 -5.47 12.50 -12.26
N LEU A 138 -5.30 11.57 -13.21
CA LEU A 138 -4.67 11.85 -14.50
C LEU A 138 -5.48 12.84 -15.33
N GLU A 139 -6.81 12.74 -15.32
CA GLU A 139 -7.69 13.68 -16.01
C GLU A 139 -7.63 15.09 -15.41
N VAL A 140 -7.29 15.21 -14.13
CA VAL A 140 -7.16 16.50 -13.43
C VAL A 140 -5.80 17.17 -13.69
N LEU A 141 -4.77 16.38 -14.02
CA LEU A 141 -3.43 16.86 -14.36
C LEU A 141 -3.27 17.30 -15.83
N ALA A 142 -4.18 16.86 -16.71
CA ALA A 142 -4.15 17.13 -18.15
C ALA A 142 -4.69 18.53 -18.50
#